data_AF-A0A9D3S1B7-F1
#
_entry.id   AF-A0A9D3S1B7-F1
#
_cell.length_a   1.000
_cell.length_b   1.000
_cell.length_c   1.000
_cell.angle_alpha   90.00
_cell.angle_beta   90.00
_cell.angle_gamma   90.00
#
_symmetry.space_group_name_H-M   'P 1'
#
loop_
_entity.id
_entity.type
_entity.pdbx_description
1 polymer ?
#
loop_
_entity_poly.entity_id
_entity_poly.type
_entity_poly.pdbx_seq_one_letter_code
_entity_poly.pdbx_strand_id
1 'polypeptide(L)'
;MATLIHCGSKMRGHKMYLFVLLVWAASVLQAVKVSPLIERVSEHKDFKKLLRTRTNVLILYTKSGSSGDGQLKLLSEVAQAVKGQGTIAWVNCGDSEGRKLCKKMKVDPGSKKGGLEILHYKDGTFHTEYDRPSTFKSMVAFLKDPTGAPLWEENPGAKDVAHIESEKDFRKLLKREERLSS
;
A
#
# COMPACT_ATOMS: atom_id res chain seq x y z
N MET A 1 -18.13 24.28 -73.42
CA MET A 1 -16.88 24.14 -72.65
C MET A 1 -17.29 23.89 -71.21
N ALA A 2 -17.13 22.67 -70.68
CA ALA A 2 -15.98 22.19 -69.91
C ALA A 2 -16.03 22.71 -68.45
N THR A 3 -15.85 21.99 -67.34
CA THR A 3 -15.67 20.58 -66.95
C THR A 3 -15.83 20.59 -65.40
N LEU A 4 -16.13 19.45 -64.78
CA LEU A 4 -16.02 19.18 -63.32
C LEU A 4 -14.75 19.77 -62.68
N ILE A 5 -14.71 19.97 -61.34
CA ILE A 5 -13.98 19.13 -60.35
C ILE A 5 -14.45 19.47 -58.92
N HIS A 6 -15.04 18.47 -58.26
CA HIS A 6 -15.29 18.39 -56.83
C HIS A 6 -14.18 17.52 -56.21
N CYS A 7 -13.24 18.08 -55.45
CA CYS A 7 -12.34 17.28 -54.61
C CYS A 7 -11.65 18.14 -53.56
N GLY A 8 -11.96 17.93 -52.27
CA GLY A 8 -11.18 18.58 -51.20
C GLY A 8 -11.84 18.64 -49.83
N SER A 9 -12.44 17.57 -49.29
CA SER A 9 -12.86 17.59 -47.88
C SER A 9 -12.99 16.23 -47.19
N LYS A 10 -12.21 15.20 -47.59
CA LYS A 10 -12.32 13.86 -46.97
C LYS A 10 -11.17 13.46 -46.05
N MET A 11 -10.08 14.25 -45.98
CA MET A 11 -8.90 13.91 -45.16
C MET A 11 -8.89 14.53 -43.74
N ARG A 12 -9.79 15.46 -43.45
CA ARG A 12 -9.79 16.20 -42.16
C ARG A 12 -10.57 15.47 -41.05
N GLY A 13 -11.57 14.68 -41.42
CA GLY A 13 -12.40 13.92 -40.47
C GLY A 13 -11.66 12.76 -39.81
N HIS A 14 -10.88 11.99 -40.58
CA HIS A 14 -10.15 10.83 -40.05
C HIS A 14 -9.07 11.21 -39.03
N LYS A 15 -8.31 12.28 -39.28
CA LYS A 15 -7.31 12.80 -38.34
C LYS A 15 -7.96 13.34 -37.06
N MET A 16 -9.11 14.01 -37.18
CA MET A 16 -9.89 14.49 -36.03
C MET A 16 -10.45 13.32 -35.20
N TYR A 17 -10.98 12.28 -35.86
CA TYR A 17 -11.52 11.09 -35.19
C TYR A 17 -10.44 10.27 -34.49
N LEU A 18 -9.25 10.13 -35.10
CA LEU A 18 -8.07 9.53 -34.48
C LEU A 18 -7.59 10.34 -33.26
N PHE A 19 -7.61 11.67 -33.33
CA PHE A 19 -7.25 12.53 -32.19
C PHE A 19 -8.26 12.40 -31.05
N VAL A 20 -9.56 12.36 -31.37
CA VAL A 20 -10.62 12.14 -30.37
C VAL A 20 -10.49 10.76 -29.74
N LEU A 21 -10.23 9.71 -30.52
CA LEU A 21 -9.97 8.36 -30.02
C LEU A 21 -8.71 8.29 -29.14
N LEU A 22 -7.63 8.99 -29.49
CA LEU A 22 -6.42 9.07 -28.69
C LEU A 22 -6.63 9.83 -27.37
N VAL A 23 -7.41 10.91 -27.37
CA VAL A 23 -7.78 11.64 -26.14
C VAL A 23 -8.70 10.80 -25.25
N TRP A 24 -9.62 10.03 -25.84
CA TRP A 24 -10.45 9.08 -25.11
C TRP A 24 -9.64 7.93 -24.52
N ALA A 25 -8.69 7.36 -25.29
CA ALA A 25 -7.81 6.31 -24.80
C ALA A 25 -6.85 6.79 -23.70
N ALA A 26 -6.35 8.03 -23.79
CA ALA A 26 -5.51 8.63 -22.75
C ALA A 26 -6.28 8.83 -21.43
N SER A 27 -7.59 9.08 -21.51
CA SER A 27 -8.47 9.22 -20.33
C SER A 27 -8.70 7.88 -19.59
N VAL A 28 -8.49 6.75 -20.27
CA VAL A 28 -8.61 5.41 -19.68
C VAL A 28 -7.33 4.98 -18.94
N LEU A 29 -6.19 5.62 -19.22
CA LEU A 29 -4.89 5.17 -18.71
C LEU A 29 -4.51 5.71 -17.32
N GLN A 30 -5.33 6.56 -16.70
CA GLN A 30 -5.03 7.13 -15.37
C GLN A 30 -6.03 6.69 -14.31
N ALA A 31 -6.00 5.41 -13.96
CA ALA A 31 -6.57 4.95 -12.71
C ALA A 31 -5.71 3.82 -12.14
N VAL A 32 -4.63 4.19 -11.44
CA VAL A 32 -4.14 3.33 -10.35
C VAL A 32 -5.25 3.35 -9.31
N LYS A 33 -6.21 2.43 -9.48
CA LYS A 33 -7.38 2.27 -8.61
C LYS A 33 -6.87 1.72 -7.29
N VAL A 34 -6.41 2.59 -6.40
CA VAL A 34 -6.44 2.28 -4.97
C VAL A 34 -7.88 1.93 -4.63
N SER A 35 -8.10 0.74 -4.06
CA SER A 35 -9.44 0.26 -3.70
C SER A 35 -10.21 1.35 -2.96
N PRO A 36 -11.54 1.48 -3.18
CA PRO A 36 -12.34 2.53 -2.54
C PRO A 36 -12.36 2.46 -1.00
N LEU A 37 -11.79 1.41 -0.41
CA LEU A 37 -11.63 1.22 1.03
C LEU A 37 -10.41 1.96 1.61
N ILE A 38 -9.43 2.35 0.78
CA ILE A 38 -8.25 3.10 1.21
C ILE A 38 -8.46 4.57 0.88
N GLU A 39 -8.51 5.41 1.92
CA GLU A 39 -8.68 6.84 1.74
C GLU A 39 -7.35 7.50 1.35
N ARG A 40 -7.27 8.08 0.14
CA ARG A 40 -6.11 8.87 -0.27
C ARG A 40 -6.19 10.25 0.36
N VAL A 41 -5.13 10.65 1.06
CA VAL A 41 -5.01 11.97 1.70
C VAL A 41 -3.77 12.68 1.19
N SER A 42 -3.96 13.85 0.60
CA SER A 42 -2.85 14.72 0.13
C SER A 42 -2.78 16.04 0.89
N GLU A 43 -3.89 16.48 1.50
CA GLU A 43 -4.01 17.78 2.12
C GLU A 43 -4.10 17.73 3.64
N HIS A 44 -3.59 18.78 4.28
CA HIS A 44 -3.60 18.88 5.74
C HIS A 44 -5.01 19.07 6.33
N LYS A 45 -5.95 19.64 5.58
CA LYS A 45 -7.34 19.80 6.03
C LYS A 45 -8.03 18.45 6.14
N ASP A 46 -7.92 17.63 5.11
CA ASP A 46 -8.50 16.29 5.07
C ASP A 46 -7.84 15.36 6.07
N PHE A 47 -6.52 15.46 6.22
CA PHE A 47 -5.79 14.73 7.27
C PHE A 47 -6.34 15.04 8.67
N LYS A 48 -6.53 16.33 8.99
CA LYS A 48 -7.14 16.73 10.28
C LYS A 48 -8.58 16.25 10.41
N LYS A 49 -9.36 16.28 9.32
CA LYS A 49 -10.74 15.79 9.31
C LYS A 49 -10.79 14.29 9.58
N LEU A 50 -9.92 13.51 8.93
CA LEU A 50 -9.78 12.07 9.13
C LEU A 50 -9.51 11.77 10.62
N LEU A 51 -8.48 12.40 11.19
CA LEU A 51 -8.10 12.20 12.60
C LEU A 51 -9.15 12.70 13.60
N ARG A 52 -9.99 13.67 13.23
CA ARG A 52 -11.10 14.15 14.09
C ARG A 52 -12.33 13.26 14.04
N THR A 53 -12.55 12.56 12.92
CA THR A 53 -13.77 11.77 12.67
C THR A 53 -13.56 10.28 12.92
N ARG A 54 -12.31 9.81 12.93
CA ARG A 54 -11.93 8.41 13.13
C ARG A 54 -10.92 8.31 14.26
N THR A 55 -11.20 7.43 15.22
CA THR A 55 -10.39 7.23 16.43
C THR A 55 -9.32 6.16 16.27
N ASN A 56 -9.39 5.33 15.23
CA ASN A 56 -8.43 4.26 14.94
C ASN A 56 -8.06 4.34 13.46
N VAL A 57 -6.88 4.87 13.17
CA VAL A 57 -6.44 5.19 11.81
C VAL A 57 -5.03 4.67 11.56
N LEU A 58 -4.86 3.85 10.53
CA LEU A 58 -3.56 3.42 10.02
C LEU A 58 -3.25 4.16 8.72
N ILE A 59 -2.10 4.80 8.64
CA ILE A 59 -1.71 5.61 7.48
C ILE A 59 -0.43 5.06 6.89
N LEU A 60 -0.51 4.64 5.62
CA LEU A 60 0.65 4.29 4.81
C LEU A 60 1.20 5.55 4.14
N TYR A 61 2.46 5.86 4.37
CA TYR A 61 3.22 6.87 3.67
C TYR A 61 4.15 6.21 2.67
N THR A 62 4.13 6.67 1.41
CA THR A 62 4.99 6.14 0.35
C THR A 62 5.88 7.23 -0.21
N LYS A 63 7.13 6.88 -0.56
CA LYS A 63 8.06 7.78 -1.25
C LYS A 63 7.54 8.24 -2.62
N SER A 64 6.80 7.38 -3.31
CA SER A 64 6.23 7.66 -4.63
C SER A 64 4.87 6.98 -4.79
N GLY A 65 4.17 7.30 -5.89
CA GLY A 65 2.84 6.75 -6.19
C GLY A 65 2.82 5.23 -6.43
N SER A 66 3.95 4.61 -6.79
CA SER A 66 4.05 3.19 -7.12
C SER A 66 4.87 2.37 -6.13
N SER A 67 5.61 3.01 -5.22
CA SER A 67 6.49 2.31 -4.26
C SER A 67 5.74 1.41 -3.27
N GLY A 68 4.41 1.56 -3.15
CA GLY A 68 3.58 0.88 -2.16
C GLY A 68 2.55 -0.09 -2.72
N ASP A 69 2.54 -0.40 -4.03
CA ASP A 69 1.44 -1.14 -4.65
C ASP A 69 1.17 -2.52 -4.00
N GLY A 70 2.23 -3.26 -3.67
CA GLY A 70 2.10 -4.53 -2.94
C GLY A 70 1.49 -4.36 -1.56
N GLN A 71 1.92 -3.32 -0.83
CA GLN A 71 1.42 -2.98 0.50
C GLN A 71 -0.03 -2.49 0.44
N LEU A 72 -0.40 -1.72 -0.58
CA LEU A 72 -1.76 -1.22 -0.81
C LEU A 72 -2.74 -2.35 -1.10
N LYS A 73 -2.32 -3.40 -1.83
CA LYS A 73 -3.15 -4.59 -2.05
C LYS A 73 -3.48 -5.28 -0.72
N LEU A 74 -2.46 -5.55 0.10
CA LEU A 74 -2.65 -6.13 1.43
C LEU A 74 -3.56 -5.24 2.30
N LEU A 75 -3.28 -3.94 2.36
CA LEU A 75 -4.05 -3.00 3.15
C LEU A 75 -5.51 -2.89 2.68
N SER A 76 -5.81 -3.12 1.41
CA SER A 76 -7.18 -3.17 0.93
C SER A 76 -7.96 -4.33 1.56
N GLU A 77 -7.34 -5.51 1.66
CA GLU A 77 -7.94 -6.68 2.31
C GLU A 77 -8.10 -6.43 3.82
N VAL A 78 -7.08 -5.87 4.46
CA VAL A 78 -7.14 -5.50 5.88
C VAL A 78 -8.25 -4.49 6.14
N ALA A 79 -8.37 -3.44 5.31
CA ALA A 79 -9.42 -2.42 5.42
C ALA A 79 -10.82 -3.03 5.36
N GLN A 80 -11.02 -4.07 4.55
CA GLN A 80 -12.27 -4.80 4.48
C GLN A 80 -12.57 -5.56 5.77
N ALA A 81 -11.56 -6.22 6.34
CA ALA A 81 -11.70 -7.02 7.56
C ALA A 81 -11.91 -6.19 8.84
N VAL A 82 -11.43 -4.95 8.85
CA VAL A 82 -11.52 -4.03 10.01
C VAL A 82 -12.56 -2.94 9.82
N LYS A 83 -13.44 -3.08 8.83
CA LYS A 83 -14.51 -2.11 8.55
C LYS A 83 -15.33 -1.85 9.80
N GLY A 84 -15.44 -0.57 10.17
CA GLY A 84 -16.15 -0.13 11.38
C GLY A 84 -15.31 -0.17 12.67
N GLN A 85 -14.14 -0.80 12.66
CA GLN A 85 -13.21 -0.87 13.79
C GLN A 85 -11.99 0.02 13.59
N GLY A 86 -11.51 0.14 12.35
CA GLY A 86 -10.39 0.99 11.97
C GLY A 86 -10.56 1.57 10.57
N THR A 87 -9.77 2.61 10.27
CA THR A 87 -9.70 3.24 8.94
C THR A 87 -8.29 3.15 8.42
N ILE A 88 -8.13 2.86 7.12
CA ILE A 88 -6.81 2.83 6.49
C ILE A 88 -6.75 3.94 5.45
N ALA A 89 -5.69 4.75 5.53
CA ALA A 89 -5.44 5.84 4.60
C ALA A 89 -4.05 5.72 3.97
N TRP A 90 -3.87 6.40 2.85
CA TRP A 90 -2.62 6.44 2.12
C TRP A 90 -2.22 7.88 1.74
N VAL A 91 -0.95 8.19 1.95
CA VAL A 91 -0.33 9.47 1.60
C VAL A 91 0.87 9.19 0.68
N ASN A 92 0.86 9.81 -0.49
CA ASN A 92 2.00 9.79 -1.42
C ASN A 92 2.91 11.00 -1.15
N CYS A 93 4.04 10.81 -0.49
CA CYS A 93 5.00 11.91 -0.22
C CYS A 93 5.78 12.36 -1.46
N GLY A 94 5.62 11.66 -2.59
CA GLY A 94 6.29 11.98 -3.85
C GLY A 94 5.67 13.15 -4.61
N ASP A 95 4.36 13.38 -4.46
CA ASP A 95 3.65 14.49 -5.11
C ASP A 95 3.76 15.81 -4.31
N SER A 96 3.48 16.95 -4.93
CA SER A 96 3.74 18.28 -4.35
C SER A 96 2.93 18.54 -3.07
N GLU A 97 1.68 18.10 -3.03
CA GLU A 97 0.77 18.29 -1.90
C GLU A 97 1.09 17.32 -0.76
N GLY A 98 1.23 16.03 -1.07
CA GLY A 98 1.63 15.01 -0.11
C GLY A 98 3.00 15.30 0.50
N ARG A 99 3.96 15.84 -0.26
CA ARG A 99 5.26 16.26 0.29
C ARG A 99 5.14 17.34 1.35
N LYS A 100 4.23 18.31 1.18
CA LYS A 100 3.96 19.34 2.20
C LYS A 100 3.35 18.71 3.45
N LEU A 101 2.41 17.78 3.27
CA LEU A 101 1.79 17.04 4.36
C LEU A 101 2.84 16.21 5.13
N CYS A 102 3.66 15.41 4.44
CA CYS A 102 4.68 14.57 5.07
C CYS A 102 5.71 15.41 5.84
N LYS A 103 6.17 16.54 5.29
CA LYS A 103 7.02 17.50 6.03
C LYS A 103 6.38 17.99 7.33
N LYS A 104 5.08 18.33 7.28
CA LYS A 104 4.36 18.81 8.46
C LYS A 104 4.15 17.73 9.51
N MET A 105 3.97 16.49 9.06
CA MET A 105 3.86 15.32 9.93
C MET A 105 5.22 14.75 10.36
N LYS A 106 6.34 15.34 9.90
CA LYS A 106 7.71 14.88 10.15
C LYS A 106 7.97 13.44 9.67
N VAL A 107 7.37 13.09 8.54
CA VAL A 107 7.45 11.77 7.92
C VAL A 107 8.36 11.83 6.69
N ASP A 108 9.32 10.91 6.60
CA ASP A 108 10.21 10.76 5.45
C ASP A 108 10.37 9.28 5.06
N PRO A 109 9.44 8.74 4.26
CA PRO A 109 9.51 7.35 3.83
C PRO A 109 10.74 7.07 2.95
N GLY A 110 11.39 8.11 2.40
CA GLY A 110 12.62 7.95 1.63
C GLY A 110 13.84 7.54 2.47
N SER A 111 13.80 7.81 3.78
CA SER A 111 14.83 7.42 4.75
C SER A 111 14.67 5.99 5.26
N LYS A 112 13.48 5.38 5.07
CA LYS A 112 13.13 4.05 5.58
C LYS A 112 13.43 2.97 4.53
N LYS A 113 13.79 1.77 5.00
CA LYS A 113 14.04 0.61 4.14
C LYS A 113 12.77 0.26 3.36
N GLY A 114 12.85 0.30 2.03
CA GLY A 114 11.71 0.00 1.15
C GLY A 114 10.88 1.22 0.72
N GLY A 115 11.19 2.43 1.19
CA GLY A 115 10.48 3.63 0.72
C GLY A 115 9.06 3.78 1.29
N LEU A 116 8.78 3.12 2.42
CA LEU A 116 7.47 2.99 3.04
C LEU A 116 7.57 3.27 4.54
N GLU A 117 6.56 3.91 5.09
CA GLU A 117 6.42 4.16 6.52
C GLU A 117 4.94 4.02 6.91
N ILE A 118 4.63 3.24 7.93
CA ILE A 118 3.25 2.97 8.36
C ILE A 118 3.09 3.49 9.78
N LEU A 119 2.22 4.48 9.96
CA LEU A 119 1.96 5.09 11.27
C LEU A 119 0.52 4.86 11.70
N HIS A 120 0.34 4.57 12.98
CA HIS A 120 -0.95 4.44 13.62
C HIS A 120 -1.28 5.69 14.44
N TYR A 121 -2.52 6.14 14.29
CA TYR A 121 -3.09 7.25 15.04
C TYR A 121 -4.29 6.74 15.84
N LYS A 122 -4.30 7.08 17.13
CA LYS A 122 -5.38 6.75 18.05
C LYS A 122 -5.96 8.03 18.66
N ASP A 123 -7.27 8.14 18.65
CA ASP A 123 -8.03 9.28 19.21
C ASP A 123 -7.53 10.64 18.70
N GLY A 124 -7.18 10.69 17.41
CA GLY A 124 -6.72 11.88 16.71
C GLY A 124 -5.25 12.27 16.97
N THR A 125 -4.51 11.46 17.71
CA THR A 125 -3.09 11.68 18.04
C THR A 125 -2.21 10.55 17.52
N PHE A 126 -0.92 10.82 17.32
CA PHE A 126 0.02 9.77 16.96
C PHE A 126 0.12 8.76 18.11
N HIS A 127 -0.02 7.48 17.78
CA HIS A 127 0.05 6.38 18.74
C HIS A 127 1.39 5.64 18.64
N THR A 128 1.69 5.09 17.46
CA THR A 128 2.92 4.32 17.24
C THR A 128 3.26 4.21 15.76
N GLU A 129 4.54 3.99 15.46
CA GLU A 129 4.97 3.41 14.18
C GLU A 129 4.61 1.91 14.18
N TYR A 130 4.13 1.39 13.07
CA TYR A 130 3.81 -0.04 12.94
C TYR A 130 5.09 -0.82 12.65
N ASP A 131 5.51 -1.64 13.61
CA ASP A 131 6.76 -2.41 13.62
C ASP A 131 6.55 -3.93 13.50
N ARG A 132 5.30 -4.38 13.41
CA ARG A 132 4.94 -5.81 13.31
C ARG A 132 5.08 -6.34 11.88
N PRO A 133 5.05 -7.67 11.66
CA PRO A 133 5.09 -8.24 10.31
C PRO A 133 3.99 -7.68 9.40
N SER A 134 4.32 -7.39 8.14
CA SER A 134 3.37 -6.96 7.12
C SER A 134 2.53 -8.12 6.58
N THR A 135 1.79 -8.80 7.48
CA THR A 135 0.87 -9.90 7.15
C THR A 135 -0.56 -9.48 7.44
N PHE A 136 -1.52 -10.09 6.73
CA PHE A 136 -2.95 -9.80 6.93
C PHE A 136 -3.37 -10.01 8.39
N LYS A 137 -2.96 -11.15 8.97
CA LYS A 137 -3.31 -11.53 10.34
C LYS A 137 -2.77 -10.53 11.37
N SER A 138 -1.50 -10.16 11.27
CA SER A 138 -0.85 -9.22 12.18
C SER A 138 -1.48 -7.82 12.11
N MET A 139 -1.73 -7.31 10.90
CA MET A 139 -2.36 -5.99 10.73
C MET A 139 -3.81 -5.95 11.21
N VAL A 140 -4.61 -6.99 10.92
CA VAL A 140 -5.99 -7.09 11.42
C VAL A 140 -6.01 -7.17 12.94
N ALA A 141 -5.14 -7.98 13.54
CA ALA A 141 -5.06 -8.10 14.99
C ALA A 141 -4.66 -6.77 15.65
N PHE A 142 -3.65 -6.09 15.10
CA PHE A 142 -3.24 -4.77 15.56
C PHE A 142 -4.38 -3.76 15.48
N LEU A 143 -5.15 -3.71 14.39
CA LEU A 143 -6.24 -2.74 14.29
C LEU A 143 -7.46 -3.10 15.15
N LYS A 144 -7.63 -4.37 15.53
CA LYS A 144 -8.65 -4.78 16.51
C LYS A 144 -8.27 -4.41 17.94
N ASP A 145 -6.98 -4.51 18.26
CA ASP A 145 -6.43 -4.13 19.56
C ASP A 145 -5.04 -3.47 19.41
N PRO A 146 -4.99 -2.14 19.16
CA PRO A 146 -3.72 -1.44 18.93
C PRO A 146 -2.84 -1.35 20.17
N THR A 147 -3.43 -1.54 21.34
CA THR A 147 -2.76 -1.54 22.65
C THR A 147 -2.39 -2.95 23.12
N GLY A 148 -2.92 -3.98 22.46
CA GLY A 148 -2.68 -5.36 22.77
C GLY A 148 -1.27 -5.80 22.37
N ALA A 149 -0.78 -6.83 23.05
CA ALA A 149 0.50 -7.45 22.71
C ALA A 149 0.48 -7.97 21.25
N PRO A 150 1.61 -7.97 20.53
CA PRO A 150 1.72 -8.65 19.25
C PRO A 150 1.28 -10.11 19.38
N LEU A 151 0.59 -10.62 18.37
CA LEU A 151 0.35 -12.06 18.28
C LEU A 151 1.71 -12.74 18.24
N TRP A 152 1.90 -13.77 19.06
CA TRP A 152 3.05 -14.65 18.92
C TRP A 152 2.99 -15.29 17.52
N GLU A 153 3.83 -14.80 16.61
CA GLU A 153 4.01 -15.34 15.28
C GLU A 153 5.37 -16.01 15.21
N GLU A 154 5.42 -17.23 14.69
CA GLU A 154 6.67 -17.95 14.46
C GLU A 154 7.55 -17.14 13.51
N ASN A 155 8.75 -16.79 13.97
CA ASN A 155 9.64 -15.93 13.21
C ASN A 155 10.03 -16.65 11.90
N PRO A 156 9.81 -16.06 10.71
CA PRO A 156 10.22 -16.68 9.45
C PRO A 156 11.74 -16.86 9.31
N GLY A 157 12.54 -16.23 10.18
CA GLY A 157 13.97 -16.50 10.36
C GLY A 157 14.29 -17.72 11.24
N ALA A 158 13.30 -18.30 11.92
CA ALA A 158 13.44 -19.51 12.75
C ALA A 158 13.26 -20.81 11.94
N LYS A 159 13.47 -20.78 10.62
CA LYS A 159 13.43 -22.01 9.78
C LYS A 159 14.41 -23.08 10.23
N ASP A 160 15.49 -22.68 10.90
CA ASP A 160 16.51 -23.58 11.42
C ASP A 160 16.18 -24.13 12.82
N VAL A 161 15.08 -23.66 13.45
CA VAL A 161 14.61 -24.20 14.73
C VAL A 161 13.67 -25.36 14.45
N ALA A 162 14.20 -26.57 14.50
CA ALA A 162 13.40 -27.79 14.39
C ALA A 162 12.85 -28.19 15.78
N HIS A 163 11.53 -28.35 15.90
CA HIS A 163 10.93 -28.97 17.07
C HIS A 163 11.11 -30.49 16.99
N ILE A 164 11.75 -31.09 17.99
CA ILE A 164 12.04 -32.52 18.00
C ILE A 164 11.08 -33.20 18.98
N GLU A 165 10.04 -33.84 18.44
CA GLU A 165 9.01 -34.52 19.24
C GLU A 165 9.36 -35.99 19.51
N SER A 166 10.34 -36.55 18.80
CA SER A 166 10.72 -37.96 18.93
C SER A 166 12.22 -38.20 18.77
N GLU A 167 12.71 -39.28 19.41
CA GLU A 167 14.10 -39.73 19.27
C GLU A 167 14.47 -40.03 17.80
N LYS A 168 13.48 -40.45 17.00
CA LYS A 168 13.67 -40.73 15.57
C LYS A 168 13.97 -39.46 14.77
N ASP A 169 13.35 -38.34 15.14
CA ASP A 169 13.58 -37.06 14.47
C ASP A 169 14.91 -36.43 14.89
N PHE A 170 15.31 -36.63 16.16
CA PHE A 170 16.66 -36.29 16.62
C PHE A 170 17.75 -37.00 15.82
N ARG A 171 17.62 -38.33 15.66
CA ARG A 171 18.58 -39.14 14.89
C ARG A 171 18.65 -38.75 13.40
N LYS A 172 17.56 -38.24 12.82
CA LYS A 172 17.56 -37.73 11.43
C LYS A 172 18.29 -36.39 11.30
N LEU A 173 18.13 -35.49 12.28
CA LEU A 173 18.86 -34.21 12.30
C LEU A 173 20.36 -34.43 12.44
N LEU A 174 20.79 -35.30 13.36
CA LEU A 174 22.20 -35.66 13.51
C LEU A 174 22.82 -36.17 12.21
N LYS A 175 22.12 -37.07 11.49
CA LYS A 175 22.58 -37.58 10.18
C LYS A 175 22.61 -36.52 9.07
N ARG A 176 21.87 -35.43 9.21
CA ARG A 176 21.84 -34.33 8.23
C ARG A 176 23.01 -33.39 8.44
N GLU A 177 23.32 -33.04 9.69
CA GLU A 177 24.49 -32.24 10.07
C GLU A 177 25.82 -32.95 9.76
N GLU A 178 25.91 -34.24 10.06
CA GLU A 178 27.09 -35.06 9.77
C GLU A 178 27.43 -35.08 8.27
N ARG A 179 26.40 -34.96 7.41
CA ARG A 179 26.53 -34.92 5.95
C ARG A 179 26.87 -33.53 5.39
N LEU A 180 26.66 -32.46 6.16
CA LEU A 180 27.00 -31.09 5.79
C LEU A 180 28.42 -30.70 6.24
N SER A 181 29.01 -31.48 7.16
CA SER A 181 30.35 -31.32 7.70
C SER A 181 31.45 -32.13 6.98
N SER A 182 31.10 -32.92 5.96
CA SER A 182 32.03 -33.66 5.08
C SER A 182 32.04 -33.07 3.68
#